data_AF-A0A969AJD0-F1
#
_entry.id   AF-A0A969AJD0-F1
#
_cell.length_a   1.000
_cell.length_b   1.000
_cell.length_c   1.000
_cell.angle_alpha   90.00
_cell.angle_beta   90.00
_cell.angle_gamma   90.00
#
_symmetry.space_group_name_H-M   'P 1'
#
loop_
_entity.id
_entity.type
_entity.pdbx_description
1 polymer ?
#
loop_
_entity_poly.entity_id
_entity_poly.type
_entity_poly.pdbx_seq_one_letter_code
_entity_poly.pdbx_strand_id
1 'polypeptide(L)'
;MNLQMQNQNMPEPDPSWDYYELWHMAYRVHEKLEQAIKYMVAIEKSDDSTDEHLRQKFYELSVMCEECSDEAKGEIDEAFIDDLIEGD
;
A
#
# COMPACT_ATOMS: atom_id res chain seq x y z
N MET A 1 -15.10 -5.07 18.70
CA MET A 1 -13.71 -4.63 18.46
C MET A 1 -13.77 -3.25 17.85
N ASN A 2 -13.16 -2.25 18.49
CA ASN A 2 -13.16 -0.87 18.00
C ASN A 2 -11.85 -0.65 17.24
N LEU A 3 -11.85 -0.88 15.93
CA LEU A 3 -10.76 -0.43 15.06
C LEU A 3 -10.95 1.08 14.91
N GLN A 4 -10.35 1.87 15.80
CA GLN A 4 -10.24 3.31 15.60
C GLN A 4 -9.30 3.53 14.41
N MET A 5 -9.87 3.48 13.20
CA MET A 5 -9.21 3.87 11.96
C MET A 5 -9.01 5.39 11.97
N GLN A 6 -7.85 5.82 12.45
CA GLN A 6 -7.39 7.20 12.28
C GLN A 6 -6.91 7.38 10.83
N ASN A 7 -7.86 7.63 9.91
CA ASN A 7 -7.58 7.90 8.50
C ASN A 7 -8.29 9.18 8.05
N GLN A 8 -8.00 10.27 8.76
CA GLN A 8 -8.47 11.59 8.37
C GLN A 8 -7.24 12.49 8.43
N ASN A 9 -6.63 12.71 7.26
CA ASN A 9 -5.52 13.63 6.98
C ASN A 9 -4.10 13.09 7.23
N MET A 10 -3.70 12.03 6.51
CA MET A 10 -2.27 11.88 6.25
C MET A 10 -1.84 13.07 5.37
N PRO A 11 -0.87 13.91 5.80
CA PRO A 11 -0.46 15.05 5.01
C PRO A 11 0.19 14.56 3.70
N GLU A 12 -0.25 15.15 2.59
CA GLU A 12 0.35 14.92 1.27
C GLU A 12 1.74 15.58 1.22
N PRO A 13 2.77 14.87 0.75
CA PRO A 13 4.10 15.44 0.57
C PRO A 13 4.12 16.49 -0.56
N ASP A 14 5.14 17.34 -0.57
CA ASP A 14 5.33 18.29 -1.67
C ASP A 14 5.63 17.54 -2.99
N PRO A 15 5.00 17.90 -4.13
CA PRO A 15 5.28 17.26 -5.42
C PRO A 15 6.72 17.33 -5.91
N SER A 16 7.52 18.24 -5.36
CA SER A 16 8.95 18.35 -5.67
C SER A 16 9.83 17.39 -4.87
N TRP A 17 9.28 16.66 -3.90
CA TRP A 17 10.04 15.70 -3.10
C TRP A 17 10.24 14.40 -3.86
N ASP A 18 11.45 13.85 -3.76
CA ASP A 18 11.85 12.65 -4.50
C ASP A 18 10.93 11.44 -4.22
N TYR A 19 10.39 11.34 -3.00
CA TYR A 19 9.50 10.26 -2.58
C TYR A 19 8.00 10.54 -2.79
N TYR A 20 7.63 11.63 -3.46
CA TYR A 20 6.22 12.01 -3.68
C TYR A 20 5.45 10.90 -4.42
N GLU A 21 6.02 10.36 -5.49
CA GLU A 21 5.39 9.30 -6.28
C GLU A 21 5.24 8.01 -5.46
N LEU A 22 6.29 7.59 -4.75
CA LEU A 22 6.26 6.44 -3.87
C LEU A 22 5.20 6.58 -2.76
N TRP A 23 5.06 7.78 -2.19
CA TRP A 23 4.02 8.06 -1.21
C TRP A 23 2.61 7.88 -1.79
N HIS A 24 2.35 8.39 -3.00
CA HIS A 24 1.05 8.23 -3.65
C HIS A 24 0.75 6.78 -4.02
N MET A 25 1.75 6.02 -4.45
CA MET A 25 1.61 4.59 -4.71
C MET A 25 1.22 3.84 -3.42
N ALA A 26 1.94 4.07 -2.33
CA ALA A 26 1.65 3.48 -1.02
C ALA A 26 0.25 3.89 -0.51
N TYR A 27 -0.13 5.16 -0.69
CA TYR A 27 -1.43 5.66 -0.31
C TYR A 27 -2.57 4.97 -1.08
N ARG A 28 -2.41 4.75 -2.40
CA ARG A 28 -3.38 4.02 -3.23
C ARG A 28 -3.52 2.55 -2.81
N VAL A 29 -2.41 1.87 -2.50
CA VAL A 29 -2.41 0.50 -1.94
C VAL A 29 -3.22 0.47 -0.65
N HIS A 30 -2.94 1.41 0.24
CA HIS A 30 -3.65 1.54 1.50
C HIS A 30 -5.16 1.78 1.30
N GLU A 31 -5.58 2.69 0.41
CA GLU A 31 -7.00 2.90 0.12
C GLU A 31 -7.69 1.65 -0.43
N LYS A 32 -7.00 0.85 -1.23
CA LYS A 32 -7.53 -0.41 -1.76
C LYS A 32 -7.67 -1.49 -0.69
N LEU A 33 -6.70 -1.60 0.21
CA LEU A 33 -6.78 -2.49 1.35
C LEU A 33 -7.97 -2.12 2.25
N GLU A 34 -8.15 -0.83 2.51
CA GLU A 34 -9.27 -0.31 3.29
C GLU A 34 -10.64 -0.63 2.64
N GLN A 35 -10.74 -0.52 1.32
CA GLN A 35 -11.93 -0.94 0.58
C GLN A 35 -12.21 -2.44 0.73
N ALA A 36 -11.16 -3.28 0.66
CA ALA A 36 -11.29 -4.72 0.85
C ALA A 36 -11.75 -5.07 2.28
N ILE A 37 -11.16 -4.44 3.30
CA ILE A 37 -11.55 -4.63 4.70
C ILE A 37 -13.01 -4.21 4.92
N LYS A 38 -13.40 -3.03 4.43
CA LYS A 38 -14.81 -2.57 4.53
C LYS A 38 -15.78 -3.53 3.86
N TYR A 39 -15.39 -4.08 2.71
CA TYR A 39 -16.19 -5.08 2.02
C TYR A 39 -16.32 -6.36 2.85
N MET A 40 -15.23 -6.88 3.43
CA MET A 40 -15.26 -8.05 4.33
C MET A 40 -16.16 -7.82 5.55
N VAL A 41 -16.09 -6.63 6.16
CA VAL A 41 -16.93 -6.25 7.31
C VAL A 41 -18.41 -6.18 6.94
N ALA A 42 -18.73 -5.80 5.71
CA ALA A 42 -20.12 -5.69 5.23
C ALA A 42 -20.75 -7.04 4.85
N ILE A 43 -19.96 -8.10 4.66
CA ILE A 43 -20.45 -9.43 4.32
C ILE A 43 -20.96 -10.13 5.58
N GLU A 44 -22.30 -10.26 5.69
CA GLU A 44 -22.93 -11.01 6.78
C GLU A 44 -22.86 -12.53 6.57
N LYS A 45 -22.89 -12.99 5.31
CA LYS A 45 -22.74 -14.38 4.90
C LYS A 45 -21.84 -14.47 3.67
N SER A 46 -20.73 -15.20 3.79
CA SER A 46 -19.88 -15.53 2.65
C SER A 46 -20.56 -16.58 1.77
N ASP A 47 -20.52 -16.37 0.47
CA ASP A 47 -20.77 -17.35 -0.57
C ASP A 47 -19.62 -17.35 -1.60
N ASP A 48 -19.67 -18.29 -2.55
CA ASP A 48 -18.62 -18.43 -3.58
C ASP A 48 -18.41 -17.12 -4.38
N SER A 49 -19.45 -16.30 -4.55
CA SER A 49 -19.35 -15.02 -5.26
C SER A 49 -18.60 -13.98 -4.44
N THR A 50 -18.86 -13.91 -3.12
CA THR A 50 -18.11 -13.03 -2.23
C THR A 50 -16.64 -13.44 -2.13
N ASP A 51 -16.35 -14.74 -2.14
CA ASP A 51 -14.99 -15.28 -2.11
C ASP A 51 -14.23 -14.97 -3.41
N GLU A 52 -14.87 -15.12 -4.57
CA GLU A 52 -14.29 -14.76 -5.86
C GLU A 52 -14.02 -13.25 -5.95
N HIS A 53 -14.97 -12.43 -5.47
CA HIS A 53 -14.80 -10.98 -5.44
C HIS A 53 -13.65 -10.55 -4.51
N LEU A 54 -13.47 -11.21 -3.35
CA LEU A 54 -12.34 -10.96 -2.46
C LEU A 54 -11.02 -11.38 -3.10
N ARG A 55 -10.97 -12.56 -3.74
CA ARG A 55 -9.77 -13.03 -4.45
C ARG A 55 -9.33 -12.04 -5.52
N GLN A 56 -10.28 -11.50 -6.29
CA GLN A 56 -9.96 -10.49 -7.30
C GLN A 56 -9.38 -9.21 -6.66
N LYS A 57 -9.99 -8.71 -5.58
CA LYS A 57 -9.47 -7.54 -4.85
C LYS A 57 -8.06 -7.77 -4.29
N PHE A 58 -7.80 -8.94 -3.72
CA PHE A 58 -6.49 -9.26 -3.17
C PHE A 58 -5.43 -9.50 -4.25
N TYR A 59 -5.82 -10.03 -5.40
CA TYR A 59 -4.94 -10.13 -6.55
C TYR A 59 -4.52 -8.74 -7.05
N GLU A 60 -5.48 -7.84 -7.27
CA GLU A 60 -5.19 -6.45 -7.65
C GLU A 60 -4.29 -5.75 -6.62
N LEU A 61 -4.59 -5.92 -5.32
CA LEU A 61 -3.76 -5.38 -4.25
C LEU A 61 -2.33 -5.93 -4.29
N SER A 62 -2.17 -7.24 -4.55
CA SER A 62 -0.85 -7.88 -4.59
C SER A 62 0.02 -7.33 -5.72
N VAL A 63 -0.57 -7.07 -6.89
CA VAL A 63 0.12 -6.45 -8.02
C VAL A 63 0.56 -5.03 -7.66
N MET A 64 -0.34 -4.23 -7.07
CA MET A 64 0.00 -2.86 -6.67
C MET A 64 1.10 -2.81 -5.59
N CYS A 65 1.11 -3.78 -4.66
CA CYS A 65 2.17 -3.90 -3.66
C CYS A 65 3.52 -4.24 -4.28
N GLU A 66 3.55 -5.12 -5.30
CA GLU A 66 4.77 -5.48 -6.02
C GLU A 66 5.34 -4.27 -6.77
N GLU A 67 4.50 -3.55 -7.52
CA GLU A 67 4.88 -2.31 -8.20
C GLU A 67 5.43 -1.26 -7.22
N CYS A 68 4.76 -1.06 -6.09
CA CYS A 68 5.21 -0.13 -5.06
C CYS A 68 6.53 -0.58 -4.42
N SER A 69 6.73 -1.88 -4.25
CA SER A 69 7.97 -2.42 -3.70
C SER A 69 9.14 -2.28 -4.66
N ASP A 70 8.90 -2.38 -5.97
CA ASP A 70 9.97 -2.30 -6.96
C ASP A 70 10.41 -0.86 -7.19
N GLU A 71 9.48 0.10 -7.16
CA GLU A 71 9.81 1.54 -7.14
C GLU A 71 10.67 1.90 -5.92
N ALA A 72 10.27 1.43 -4.73
CA ALA A 72 11.03 1.66 -3.50
C ALA A 72 12.45 1.07 -3.55
N LYS A 73 12.67 -0.03 -4.29
CA LYS A 73 14.01 -0.60 -4.48
C LYS A 73 14.81 0.18 -5.53
N GLY A 74 14.17 0.73 -6.55
CA GLY A 74 14.82 1.57 -7.56
C GLY A 74 15.37 2.87 -6.98
N GLU A 75 14.74 3.40 -5.92
CA GLU A 75 15.23 4.57 -5.18
C GLU A 75 16.41 4.24 -4.24
N ILE A 76 16.60 2.98 -3.86
CA ILE A 76 17.76 2.52 -3.07
C ILE A 76 18.87 2.15 -4.05
N ASP A 77 19.65 3.14 -4.50
CA ASP A 77 20.86 2.90 -5.30
C ASP A 77 21.89 2.08 -4.49
N GLU A 78 22.68 1.22 -5.14
CA GLU A 78 23.79 0.49 -4.51
C GLU A 78 24.75 1.47 -3.80
N ALA A 79 24.88 2.69 -4.32
CA ALA A 79 25.62 3.78 -3.68
C ALA A 79 25.04 4.21 -2.32
N PHE A 80 23.72 4.18 -2.12
CA PHE A 80 23.10 4.46 -0.82
C PHE A 80 23.36 3.33 0.18
N ILE A 81 23.42 2.08 -0.30
CA ILE A 81 23.75 0.90 0.52
C ILE A 81 25.23 0.95 0.93
N ASP A 82 26.13 1.30 0.01
CA ASP A 82 27.57 1.42 0.29
C ASP A 82 27.84 2.56 1.29
N ASP A 83 27.20 3.72 1.16
CA ASP A 83 27.35 4.84 2.11
C ASP A 83 26.78 4.51 3.51
N LEU A 84 25.79 3.59 3.58
CA LEU A 84 25.21 3.11 4.84
C LEU A 84 26.07 2.02 5.52
N ILE A 85 26.85 1.27 4.74
CA ILE A 85 27.72 0.17 5.22
C ILE A 85 29.15 0.68 5.49
N GLU A 86 29.63 1.69 4.77
CA GLU A 86 30.98 2.28 4.92
C GLU A 86 31.04 3.45 5.92
N GLY A 87 29.93 3.79 6.60
CA GLY A 87 29.91 4.81 7.65
C GLY A 87 30.62 4.41 8.95
N ASP A 88 31.95 4.50 8.94
CA ASP A 88 32.82 4.78 10.12
C ASP A 88 33.89 5.84 9.74
#